data_AF-A0AAU4CNM1-F1
#
_entry.id   AF-A0AAU4CNM1-F1
#
_cell.length_a   1.000
_cell.length_b   1.000
_cell.length_c   1.000
_cell.angle_alpha   90.00
_cell.angle_beta   90.00
_cell.angle_gamma   90.00
#
_symmetry.space_group_name_H-M   'P 1'
#
loop_
_entity.id
_entity.type
_entity.pdbx_description
1 polymer ?
#
loop_
_entity_poly.entity_id
_entity_poly.type
_entity_poly.pdbx_seq_one_letter_code
_entity_poly.pdbx_strand_id
1 'polypeptide(L)'
;MAGHLGVQLRQRGPASGAGNDPSRPYDLETDQRIAEFKLARWRGADAMRKRQTFKDLVMLAADISGRWAELFVIGPEPRRFLTTSTSTAAWALDRSPGALRTFTTVFGTPSMSVAQFTATHAAHVQITDLRDLLPASVAALLQ
;
A
#
# COMPACT_ATOMS: atom_id res chain seq x y z
N MET A 1 46.82 0.98 11.78
CA MET A 1 46.61 0.71 10.33
C MET A 1 45.68 -0.49 10.24
N ALA A 2 44.38 -0.26 9.99
CA ALA A 2 43.67 -0.62 8.74
C ALA A 2 43.80 -2.13 8.40
N GLY A 3 42.77 -2.98 8.36
CA GLY A 3 41.33 -2.81 8.22
C GLY A 3 40.86 -3.59 6.98
N HIS A 4 40.17 -4.73 7.14
CA HIS A 4 39.23 -5.26 6.14
C HIS A 4 38.42 -6.44 6.69
N LEU A 5 37.26 -6.15 7.27
CA LEU A 5 36.16 -7.11 7.41
C LEU A 5 35.36 -7.04 6.11
N GLY A 6 35.54 -8.03 5.24
CA GLY A 6 34.70 -8.21 4.06
C GLY A 6 33.29 -8.59 4.48
N VAL A 7 32.37 -7.62 4.47
CA VAL A 7 30.94 -7.88 4.61
C VAL A 7 30.48 -8.60 3.34
N GLN A 8 30.12 -9.87 3.49
CA GLN A 8 29.57 -10.69 2.44
C GLN A 8 28.14 -10.19 2.14
N LEU A 9 28.01 -9.38 1.08
CA LEU A 9 26.73 -8.93 0.52
C LEU A 9 25.92 -10.17 0.11
N ARG A 10 24.94 -10.55 0.93
CA ARG A 10 23.90 -11.51 0.53
C ARG A 10 22.99 -10.83 -0.49
N GLN A 11 23.32 -10.96 -1.76
CA GLN A 11 22.37 -10.69 -2.85
C GLN A 11 21.20 -11.67 -2.72
N ARG A 12 20.07 -11.21 -2.19
CA ARG A 12 18.79 -11.91 -2.35
C ARG A 12 18.26 -11.50 -3.72
N GLY A 13 18.24 -12.45 -4.66
CA GLY A 13 17.68 -12.25 -6.00
C GLY A 13 16.17 -11.89 -5.95
N PRO A 14 15.61 -11.43 -7.08
CA PRO A 14 14.22 -10.98 -7.12
C PRO A 14 13.28 -12.16 -6.84
N ALA A 15 12.47 -12.04 -5.80
CA ALA A 15 11.42 -13.01 -5.50
C ALA A 15 10.16 -12.62 -6.28
N SER A 16 9.98 -13.21 -7.46
CA SER A 16 8.70 -13.25 -8.16
C SER A 16 7.87 -14.44 -7.66
N GLY A 17 6.70 -14.17 -7.09
CA GLY A 17 5.74 -15.23 -6.75
C GLY A 17 4.80 -14.83 -5.62
N ALA A 18 3.63 -14.34 -6.01
CA ALA A 18 2.34 -14.43 -5.32
C ALA A 18 2.34 -14.51 -3.77
N GLY A 19 1.82 -13.46 -3.13
CA GLY A 19 1.58 -13.40 -1.70
C GLY A 19 0.87 -14.65 -1.16
N ASN A 20 1.57 -15.39 -0.31
CA ASN A 20 1.05 -16.45 0.57
C ASN A 20 2.02 -16.77 1.73
N ASP A 21 3.11 -16.02 1.90
CA ASP A 21 4.03 -16.17 3.01
C ASP A 21 3.58 -15.24 4.14
N PRO A 22 3.05 -15.76 5.27
CA PRO A 22 2.61 -14.93 6.39
C PRO A 22 3.75 -14.13 7.02
N SER A 23 5.01 -14.50 6.72
CA SER A 23 6.20 -13.76 7.15
C SER A 23 6.51 -12.54 6.28
N ARG A 24 5.80 -12.34 5.15
CA ARG A 24 5.97 -11.18 4.25
C ARG A 24 4.80 -10.22 4.40
N PRO A 25 4.99 -9.11 5.13
CA PRO A 25 3.92 -8.15 5.38
C PRO A 25 3.51 -7.33 4.15
N TYR A 26 4.36 -7.28 3.11
CA TYR A 26 4.16 -6.49 1.89
C TYR A 26 4.43 -7.31 0.62
N ASP A 27 3.78 -6.93 -0.49
CA ASP A 27 4.00 -7.55 -1.81
C ASP A 27 5.44 -7.34 -2.31
N LEU A 28 6.03 -6.18 -2.04
CA LEU A 28 7.44 -5.86 -2.26
C LEU A 28 8.06 -5.35 -0.98
N GLU A 29 9.21 -5.91 -0.63
CA GLU A 29 9.99 -5.48 0.53
C GLU A 29 11.48 -5.49 0.18
N THR A 30 12.13 -4.36 0.40
CA THR A 30 13.58 -4.17 0.24
C THR A 30 14.13 -3.43 1.46
N ASP A 31 15.43 -3.16 1.46
CA ASP A 31 16.08 -2.31 2.45
C ASP A 31 15.63 -0.83 2.36
N GLN A 32 15.17 -0.39 1.19
CA GLN A 32 14.79 1.01 0.94
C GLN A 32 13.29 1.24 0.81
N ARG A 33 12.52 0.23 0.41
CA ARG A 33 11.12 0.36 -0.04
C ARG A 33 10.23 -0.75 0.47
N ILE A 34 8.97 -0.41 0.71
CA ILE A 34 7.85 -1.34 0.85
C ILE A 34 6.75 -0.95 -0.12
N ALA A 35 6.11 -1.92 -0.76
CA ALA A 35 5.02 -1.63 -1.67
C ALA A 35 3.91 -2.68 -1.69
N GLU A 36 2.72 -2.20 -2.05
CA GLU A 36 1.51 -2.97 -2.26
C GLU A 36 0.97 -2.74 -3.66
N PHE A 37 0.47 -3.80 -4.31
CA PHE A 37 -0.05 -3.73 -5.68
C PHE A 37 -1.54 -4.06 -5.74
N LYS A 38 -2.34 -3.12 -6.24
CA LYS A 38 -3.79 -3.30 -6.49
C LYS A 38 -4.06 -3.22 -7.98
N LEU A 39 -3.81 -4.34 -8.66
CA LEU A 39 -3.86 -4.44 -10.13
C LEU A 39 -5.26 -4.81 -10.68
N ALA A 40 -6.23 -5.05 -9.80
CA ALA A 40 -7.58 -5.37 -10.23
C ALA A 40 -8.35 -4.11 -10.62
N ARG A 41 -8.85 -4.04 -11.86
CA ARG A 41 -9.70 -2.93 -12.31
C ARG A 41 -11.03 -2.90 -11.56
N TRP A 42 -11.45 -1.71 -11.16
CA TRP A 42 -12.73 -1.45 -10.50
C TRP A 42 -13.83 -1.34 -11.57
N ARG A 43 -14.99 -1.96 -11.33
CA ARG A 43 -16.14 -1.99 -12.25
C ARG A 43 -17.46 -1.66 -11.52
N GLY A 44 -17.44 -0.66 -10.64
CA GLY A 44 -18.65 -0.12 -9.99
C GLY A 44 -18.67 -0.34 -8.49
N ALA A 45 -19.62 -1.16 -7.99
CA ALA A 45 -19.81 -1.43 -6.56
C ALA A 45 -18.67 -2.30 -5.98
N ASP A 46 -17.50 -1.70 -5.82
CA ASP A 46 -16.25 -2.36 -5.47
C ASP A 46 -15.95 -2.32 -3.97
N ALA A 47 -16.95 -2.61 -3.14
CA ALA A 47 -16.84 -2.43 -1.68
C ALA A 47 -15.67 -3.22 -1.07
N MET A 48 -15.42 -4.44 -1.52
CA MET A 48 -14.27 -5.23 -1.04
C MET A 48 -12.93 -4.69 -1.54
N ARG A 49 -12.85 -4.19 -2.79
CA ARG A 49 -11.61 -3.60 -3.31
C ARG A 49 -11.28 -2.29 -2.62
N LYS A 50 -12.30 -1.47 -2.33
CA LYS A 50 -12.19 -0.26 -1.50
C LYS A 50 -11.60 -0.57 -0.13
N ARG A 51 -12.18 -1.55 0.57
CA ARG A 51 -11.70 -2.01 1.88
C ARG A 51 -10.26 -2.51 1.83
N GLN A 52 -9.95 -3.39 0.87
CA GLN A 52 -8.60 -3.93 0.72
C GLN A 52 -7.57 -2.82 0.42
N THR A 53 -7.89 -1.91 -0.51
CA THR A 53 -7.01 -0.79 -0.86
C THR A 53 -6.75 0.12 0.35
N PHE A 54 -7.78 0.42 1.15
CA PHE A 54 -7.60 1.22 2.35
C PHE A 54 -6.82 0.48 3.45
N LYS A 55 -7.10 -0.81 3.67
CA LYS A 55 -6.35 -1.66 4.60
C LYS A 55 -4.85 -1.62 4.27
N ASP A 56 -4.50 -1.79 3.00
CA ASP A 56 -3.10 -1.83 2.59
C ASP A 56 -2.43 -0.44 2.68
N LEU A 57 -3.16 0.64 2.39
CA LEU A 57 -2.70 2.01 2.69
C LEU A 57 -2.42 2.23 4.19
N VAL A 58 -3.30 1.74 5.08
CA VAL A 58 -3.12 1.83 6.53
C VAL A 58 -1.87 1.08 6.98
N MET A 59 -1.65 -0.13 6.45
CA MET A 59 -0.48 -0.93 6.80
C MET A 59 0.84 -0.33 6.29
N LEU A 60 0.81 0.32 5.13
CA LEU A 60 1.94 1.09 4.61
C LEU A 60 2.22 2.33 5.48
N ALA A 61 1.19 3.09 5.84
CA ALA A 61 1.32 4.30 6.65
C ALA A 61 1.74 4.01 8.11
N ALA A 62 1.49 2.79 8.60
CA ALA A 62 1.86 2.36 9.94
C ALA A 62 3.31 1.86 10.06
N ASP A 63 4.00 1.70 8.93
CA ASP A 63 5.39 1.29 8.93
C ASP A 63 6.30 2.43 9.42
N ILE A 64 7.05 2.15 10.49
CA ILE A 64 7.96 3.11 11.14
C ILE A 64 9.43 2.83 10.81
N SER A 65 9.72 1.96 9.84
CA SER A 65 11.10 1.54 9.54
C SER A 65 11.92 2.62 8.82
N GLY A 66 11.28 3.68 8.32
CA GLY A 66 11.90 4.72 7.50
C GLY A 66 12.03 4.37 6.02
N ARG A 67 11.52 3.21 5.58
CA ARG A 67 11.45 2.83 4.17
C ARG A 67 10.44 3.69 3.42
N TRP A 68 10.64 3.84 2.11
CA TRP A 68 9.67 4.49 1.25
C TRP A 68 8.47 3.57 1.02
N ALA A 69 7.29 4.07 1.36
CA ALA A 69 6.04 3.34 1.26
C ALA A 69 5.31 3.70 -0.04
N GLU A 70 4.97 2.69 -0.84
CA GLU A 70 4.36 2.87 -2.16
C GLU A 70 3.09 2.03 -2.32
N LEU A 71 2.01 2.64 -2.80
CA LEU A 71 0.79 1.96 -3.19
C LEU A 71 0.59 2.10 -4.69
N PHE A 72 0.72 0.99 -5.40
CA PHE A 72 0.49 0.93 -6.83
C PHE A 72 -0.94 0.51 -7.13
N VAL A 73 -1.64 1.29 -7.96
CA VAL A 73 -3.02 1.06 -8.36
C VAL A 73 -3.16 1.05 -9.88
N ILE A 74 -4.28 0.57 -10.39
CA ILE A 74 -4.65 0.70 -11.81
C ILE A 74 -6.00 1.42 -11.91
N GLY A 75 -6.03 2.50 -12.69
CA GLY A 75 -7.24 3.27 -12.94
C GLY A 75 -7.41 4.46 -11.99
N PRO A 76 -8.30 5.41 -12.34
CA PRO A 76 -8.53 6.60 -11.52
C PRO A 76 -9.32 6.32 -10.24
N GLU A 77 -10.12 5.24 -10.21
CA GLU A 77 -11.08 4.96 -9.14
C GLU A 77 -10.45 4.74 -7.75
N PRO A 78 -9.36 3.96 -7.61
CA PRO A 78 -8.69 3.81 -6.31
C PRO A 78 -8.20 5.14 -5.75
N ARG A 79 -7.52 5.96 -6.58
CA ARG A 79 -7.03 7.27 -6.14
C ARG A 79 -8.19 8.18 -5.75
N ARG A 80 -9.24 8.25 -6.57
CA ARG A 80 -10.44 9.03 -6.27
C ARG A 80 -11.07 8.62 -4.94
N PHE A 81 -11.23 7.31 -4.72
CA PHE A 81 -11.74 6.79 -3.44
C PHE A 81 -10.85 7.22 -2.26
N LEU A 82 -9.54 7.07 -2.37
CA LEU A 82 -8.60 7.43 -1.30
C LEU A 82 -8.61 8.93 -1.01
N THR A 83 -8.78 9.79 -2.01
CA THR A 83 -8.66 11.25 -1.82
C THR A 83 -9.99 11.97 -1.58
N THR A 84 -11.14 11.38 -1.90
CA THR A 84 -12.44 12.08 -1.82
C THR A 84 -13.50 11.37 -0.98
N SER A 85 -13.25 10.13 -0.53
CA SER A 85 -14.28 9.35 0.18
C SER A 85 -14.58 9.91 1.57
N THR A 86 -15.88 9.99 1.89
CA THR A 86 -16.41 10.30 3.22
C THR A 86 -16.64 9.04 4.08
N SER A 87 -16.44 7.84 3.52
CA SER A 87 -16.52 6.60 4.30
C SER A 87 -15.48 6.63 5.43
N THR A 88 -15.86 6.16 6.61
CA THR A 88 -14.98 6.16 7.78
C THR A 88 -13.93 5.06 7.69
N ALA A 89 -12.81 5.25 8.38
CA ALA A 89 -11.82 4.18 8.58
C ALA A 89 -12.45 2.94 9.23
N ALA A 90 -13.40 3.12 10.16
CA ALA A 90 -14.13 2.03 10.80
C ALA A 90 -14.90 1.17 9.78
N TRP A 91 -15.63 1.81 8.85
CA TRP A 91 -16.31 1.08 7.76
C TRP A 91 -15.31 0.37 6.85
N ALA A 92 -14.20 1.04 6.50
CA ALA A 92 -13.23 0.50 5.56
C ALA A 92 -12.44 -0.70 6.13
N LEU A 93 -12.33 -0.78 7.45
CA LEU A 93 -11.58 -1.83 8.17
C LEU A 93 -12.49 -2.86 8.87
N ASP A 94 -13.82 -2.78 8.74
CA ASP A 94 -14.79 -3.65 9.41
C ASP A 94 -14.59 -5.14 9.12
N ARG A 95 -14.03 -5.48 7.95
CA ARG A 95 -13.69 -6.86 7.53
C ARG A 95 -12.23 -7.24 7.77
N SER A 96 -11.45 -6.38 8.42
CA SER A 96 -10.02 -6.60 8.71
C SER A 96 -9.68 -6.27 10.17
N PRO A 97 -10.08 -7.12 11.14
CA PRO A 97 -9.88 -6.84 12.57
C PRO A 97 -8.42 -6.58 12.96
N GLY A 98 -7.46 -7.24 12.29
CA GLY A 98 -6.03 -6.99 12.50
C GLY A 98 -5.62 -5.57 12.12
N ALA A 99 -6.01 -5.13 10.92
CA ALA A 99 -5.71 -3.77 10.45
C ALA A 99 -6.47 -2.71 11.26
N LEU A 100 -7.70 -2.99 11.71
CA LEU A 100 -8.44 -2.10 12.61
C LEU A 100 -7.73 -1.92 13.95
N ARG A 101 -7.17 -3.00 14.52
CA ARG A 101 -6.34 -2.90 15.74
C ARG A 101 -5.09 -2.07 15.48
N THR A 102 -4.35 -2.35 14.41
CA THR A 102 -3.17 -1.55 14.01
C THR A 102 -3.53 -0.08 13.87
N PHE A 103 -4.62 0.24 13.16
CA PHE A 103 -5.11 1.60 13.01
C PHE A 103 -5.35 2.25 14.37
N THR A 104 -6.07 1.56 15.26
CA THR A 104 -6.43 2.09 16.57
C THR A 104 -5.19 2.35 17.44
N THR A 105 -4.21 1.45 17.38
CA THR A 105 -2.95 1.57 18.13
C THR A 105 -2.07 2.70 17.62
N VAL A 106 -1.98 2.89 16.30
CA VAL A 106 -1.01 3.82 15.69
C VAL A 106 -1.60 5.21 15.46
N PHE A 107 -2.87 5.29 15.06
CA PHE A 107 -3.52 6.51 14.60
C PHE A 107 -4.71 6.96 15.48
N GLY A 108 -5.14 6.12 16.43
CA GLY A 108 -6.27 6.43 17.32
C GLY A 108 -7.65 6.06 16.73
N THR A 109 -8.69 6.80 17.10
CA THR A 109 -10.08 6.41 16.81
C THR A 109 -10.38 6.38 15.29
N PRO A 110 -10.99 5.30 14.76
CA PRO A 110 -11.25 5.12 13.33
C PRO A 110 -12.51 5.87 12.82
N SER A 111 -12.81 7.04 13.38
CA SER A 111 -13.98 7.86 13.01
C SER A 111 -13.72 8.79 11.81
N MET A 112 -12.45 9.12 11.53
CA MET A 112 -12.09 9.95 10.38
C MET A 112 -12.39 9.28 9.05
N SER A 113 -12.60 10.09 8.01
CA SER A 113 -12.81 9.58 6.67
C SER A 113 -11.53 9.01 6.06
N VAL A 114 -11.69 8.13 5.08
CA VAL A 114 -10.60 7.65 4.23
C VAL A 114 -9.81 8.80 3.61
N ALA A 115 -10.50 9.85 3.14
CA ALA A 115 -9.84 11.04 2.59
C ALA A 115 -9.01 11.81 3.62
N GLN A 116 -9.54 12.00 4.82
CA GLN A 116 -8.82 12.65 5.91
C GLN A 116 -7.57 11.86 6.29
N PHE A 117 -7.70 10.54 6.50
CA PHE A 117 -6.57 9.67 6.79
C PHE A 117 -5.48 9.75 5.70
N THR A 118 -5.89 9.70 4.43
CA THR A 118 -4.96 9.76 3.30
C THR A 118 -4.20 11.08 3.26
N ALA A 119 -4.86 12.19 3.55
CA ALA A 119 -4.27 13.53 3.52
C ALA A 119 -3.38 13.85 4.74
N THR A 120 -3.57 13.17 5.88
CA THR A 120 -2.83 13.46 7.12
C THR A 120 -1.83 12.36 7.47
N HIS A 121 -2.31 11.17 7.83
CA HIS A 121 -1.48 10.10 8.35
C HIS A 121 -0.77 9.32 7.24
N ALA A 122 -1.39 9.19 6.06
CA ALA A 122 -0.81 8.49 4.92
C ALA A 122 -0.14 9.43 3.90
N ALA A 123 0.04 10.72 4.23
CA ALA A 123 0.56 11.72 3.29
C ALA A 123 1.97 11.41 2.75
N HIS A 124 2.73 10.57 3.47
CA HIS A 124 4.06 10.11 3.07
C HIS A 124 4.04 8.86 2.18
N VAL A 125 2.89 8.20 2.00
CA VAL A 125 2.75 7.03 1.13
C VAL A 125 2.55 7.50 -0.30
N GLN A 126 3.43 7.08 -1.21
CA GLN A 126 3.32 7.43 -2.62
C GLN A 126 2.26 6.56 -3.31
N ILE A 127 1.15 7.17 -3.71
CA ILE A 127 0.09 6.48 -4.48
C ILE A 127 0.32 6.73 -5.96
N THR A 128 0.66 5.67 -6.71
CA THR A 128 0.99 5.75 -8.14
C THR A 128 0.03 4.92 -8.98
N ASP A 129 -0.56 5.52 -10.02
CA ASP A 129 -1.24 4.73 -11.06
C ASP A 129 -0.17 4.11 -11.96
N LEU A 130 -0.11 2.78 -12.03
CA LEU A 130 0.92 2.10 -12.82
C LEU A 130 0.87 2.48 -14.30
N ARG A 131 -0.28 2.91 -14.81
CA ARG A 131 -0.40 3.37 -16.20
C ARG A 131 0.47 4.59 -16.49
N ASP A 132 0.83 5.37 -15.47
CA ASP A 132 1.71 6.53 -15.59
C ASP A 132 3.20 6.13 -15.71
N LEU A 133 3.55 4.89 -15.37
CA LEU A 133 4.93 4.36 -15.42
C LEU A 133 5.18 3.41 -16.60
N LEU A 134 4.12 2.94 -17.25
CA LEU A 134 4.20 1.95 -18.32
C LEU A 134 4.33 2.63 -19.69
N PRO A 135 5.01 1.99 -20.66
CA PRO A 135 4.96 2.44 -22.04
C PRO A 135 3.53 2.58 -22.53
N ALA A 136 3.25 3.58 -23.37
CA ALA A 136 1.88 3.89 -23.82
C ALA A 136 1.17 2.68 -24.45
N SER A 137 1.90 1.82 -25.17
CA SER A 137 1.36 0.59 -25.76
C SER A 137 0.88 -0.43 -24.72
N VAL A 138 1.57 -0.53 -23.58
CA VAL A 138 1.19 -1.41 -22.47
C VAL A 138 0.09 -0.78 -21.64
N ALA A 139 0.17 0.52 -21.37
CA ALA A 139 -0.87 1.25 -20.64
C ALA A 139 -2.24 1.18 -21.35
N ALA A 140 -2.25 1.18 -22.69
CA ALA A 140 -3.47 1.03 -23.48
C ALA A 140 -4.19 -0.32 -23.25
N LEU A 141 -3.45 -1.39 -22.93
CA LEU A 141 -4.04 -2.70 -22.62
C LEU A 141 -4.73 -2.74 -21.25
N LEU A 142 -4.50 -1.73 -20.41
CA LEU A 142 -5.02 -1.63 -19.04
C LEU A 142 -6.20 -0.65 -18.92
N GLN A 143 -6.66 -0.05 -20.03
CA GLN A 143 -7.88 0.76 -20.09
C GLN A 143 -9.11 -0.13 -19.87
#